data_AF-A0A2N0L7M4-F1
#
_entry.id   AF-A0A2N0L7M4-F1
#
_cell.length_a   1.000
_cell.length_b   1.000
_cell.length_c   1.000
_cell.angle_alpha   90.00
_cell.angle_beta   90.00
_cell.angle_gamma   90.00
#
_symmetry.space_group_name_H-M   'P 1'
#
loop_
_entity.id
_entity.type
_entity.pdbx_description
1 polymer ?
#
loop_
_entity_poly.entity_id
_entity_poly.type
_entity_poly.pdbx_seq_one_letter_code
_entity_poly.pdbx_strand_id
1 'polypeptide(L)'
;MGLDLSWSVLSSETVGSIRSKVLETPSDTLWALHPEIFPDGAKEFPGDPSKVYMALEATFLHRYYEYIAHLYNIHGLKKAHGLEPAVEVPFEGYWALPGWDRSEP
;
A
#
# COMPACT_ATOMS: atom_id res chain seq x y z
N MET A 1 14.13 -11.99 -6.28
CA MET A 1 14.62 -11.71 -4.91
C MET A 1 13.55 -11.05 -4.03
N GLY A 2 13.06 -9.85 -4.34
CA GLY A 2 12.02 -9.18 -3.53
C GLY A 2 10.63 -9.84 -3.61
N LEU A 3 10.19 -10.20 -4.82
CA LEU A 3 8.91 -10.92 -5.03
C LEU A 3 8.91 -12.31 -4.39
N ASP A 4 10.00 -13.06 -4.53
CA ASP A 4 10.12 -14.40 -3.93
C ASP A 4 10.05 -14.35 -2.40
N LEU A 5 10.66 -13.33 -1.79
CA LEU A 5 10.56 -13.09 -0.35
C LEU A 5 9.13 -12.75 0.07
N SER A 6 8.48 -11.80 -0.63
CA SER A 6 7.08 -11.46 -0.38
C SER A 6 6.17 -12.68 -0.49
N TRP A 7 6.38 -13.51 -1.52
CA TRP A 7 5.63 -14.75 -1.73
C TRP A 7 5.88 -15.75 -0.60
N SER A 8 7.13 -15.97 -0.22
CA SER A 8 7.48 -16.85 0.89
C SER A 8 6.76 -16.45 2.18
N VAL A 9 6.77 -15.16 2.52
CA VAL A 9 6.09 -14.65 3.71
C VAL A 9 4.57 -14.88 3.59
N LEU A 10 3.94 -14.40 2.51
CA LEU A 10 2.49 -14.55 2.32
C LEU A 10 2.02 -16.01 2.27
N SER A 11 2.87 -16.93 1.80
CA SER A 11 2.55 -18.37 1.75
C SER A 11 2.60 -19.07 3.11
N SER A 12 3.28 -18.47 4.09
CA SER A 12 3.53 -19.05 5.42
C SER A 12 2.77 -18.36 6.55
N GLU A 13 2.21 -17.18 6.28
CA GLU A 13 1.63 -16.31 7.29
C GLU A 13 0.11 -16.21 7.14
N THR A 14 -0.58 -16.02 8.26
CA THR A 14 -2.00 -15.65 8.27
C THR A 14 -2.17 -14.15 8.41
N VAL A 15 -3.34 -13.63 8.06
CA VAL A 15 -3.70 -12.22 8.28
C VAL A 15 -3.50 -11.81 9.75
N GLY A 16 -3.94 -12.64 10.69
CA GLY A 16 -3.73 -12.39 12.12
C GLY A 16 -2.24 -12.34 12.51
N SER A 17 -1.42 -13.21 11.92
CA SER A 17 0.01 -13.25 12.19
C SER A 17 0.72 -11.98 11.70
N ILE A 18 0.48 -11.55 10.44
CA ILE A 18 1.11 -10.34 9.90
C ILE A 18 0.67 -9.05 10.62
N ARG A 19 -0.53 -9.02 11.20
CA ARG A 19 -1.03 -7.91 12.06
C ARG A 19 -0.32 -7.81 13.41
N SER A 20 0.22 -8.93 13.90
CA SER A 20 0.94 -8.99 15.17
C SER A 20 2.43 -8.65 15.03
N LYS A 21 2.99 -8.81 13.83
CA LYS A 21 4.38 -8.47 13.52
C LYS A 21 4.50 -6.99 13.26
N VAL A 22 4.99 -6.25 14.25
CA VAL A 22 5.10 -4.78 14.19
C VAL A 22 6.55 -4.32 14.33
N LEU A 23 6.86 -3.17 13.73
CA LEU A 23 8.10 -2.42 13.94
C LEU A 23 7.78 -1.00 14.41
N GLU A 24 8.72 -0.40 15.15
CA GLU A 24 8.66 1.01 15.51
C GLU A 24 9.05 1.88 14.31
N THR A 25 8.28 2.94 14.05
CA THR A 25 8.59 3.93 13.02
C THR A 25 8.23 5.35 13.52
N PRO A 26 8.88 6.41 13.01
CA PRO A 26 8.47 7.78 13.30
C PRO A 26 7.01 8.06 12.91
N SER A 27 6.33 8.91 13.68
CA SER A 27 4.93 9.28 13.45
C SER A 27 4.73 10.34 12.35
N ASP A 28 5.79 10.84 11.73
CA ASP A 28 5.76 11.74 10.57
C ASP A 28 5.86 11.00 9.22
N THR A 29 5.80 9.67 9.25
CA THR A 29 5.84 8.84 8.04
C THR A 29 4.48 8.76 7.33
N LEU A 30 4.49 8.44 6.03
CA LEU A 30 3.28 8.25 5.22
C LEU A 30 2.24 7.34 5.90
N TRP A 31 2.71 6.29 6.57
CA TRP A 31 1.90 5.29 7.28
C TRP A 31 1.10 5.88 8.44
N ALA A 32 1.71 6.81 9.17
CA ALA A 32 1.11 7.48 10.31
C ALA A 32 0.20 8.64 9.88
N LEU A 33 0.55 9.30 8.78
CA LEU A 33 -0.21 10.43 8.22
C LEU A 33 -1.47 10.00 7.47
N HIS A 34 -1.48 8.77 6.93
CA HIS A 34 -2.61 8.22 6.18
C HIS A 34 -3.06 6.84 6.69
N PRO A 35 -3.50 6.74 7.95
CA PRO A 35 -3.95 5.47 8.53
C PRO A 35 -5.18 4.89 7.81
N GLU A 36 -5.96 5.74 7.11
CA GLU A 36 -7.11 5.32 6.30
C GLU A 36 -6.75 4.40 5.14
N ILE A 37 -5.51 4.48 4.64
CA ILE A 37 -5.01 3.63 3.55
C ILE A 37 -4.61 2.25 4.09
N PHE A 38 -4.18 2.18 5.35
CA PHE A 38 -3.64 0.98 5.98
C PHE A 38 -4.49 0.55 7.19
N PRO A 39 -5.71 0.01 6.97
CA PRO A 39 -6.51 -0.55 8.04
C PRO A 39 -5.69 -1.56 8.86
N ASP A 40 -5.71 -1.43 10.19
CA ASP A 40 -4.92 -2.24 11.15
C ASP A 40 -3.38 -2.17 10.98
N GLY A 41 -2.90 -1.34 10.05
CA GLY A 41 -1.52 -1.25 9.62
C GLY A 41 -0.64 -0.30 10.44
N ALA A 42 -1.20 0.81 10.91
CA ALA A 42 -0.54 1.73 11.83
C ALA A 42 -1.28 1.74 13.18
N LYS A 43 -0.53 1.62 14.28
CA LYS A 43 -1.06 1.59 15.66
C LYS A 43 -0.30 2.59 16.52
N GLU A 44 -0.98 3.16 17.52
CA GLU A 44 -0.37 4.07 18.48
C GLU A 44 0.78 3.39 19.24
N PHE A 45 1.88 4.13 19.45
CA PHE A 45 2.96 3.69 20.32
C PHE A 45 2.71 4.18 21.77
N PRO A 46 2.57 3.29 22.76
CA PRO A 46 2.28 3.69 24.14
C PRO A 46 3.39 4.57 24.73
N GLY A 47 3.01 5.77 25.18
CA GLY A 47 3.90 6.65 25.94
C GLY A 47 4.88 7.49 25.11
N ASP A 48 4.85 7.40 23.77
CA ASP A 48 5.67 8.24 22.89
C ASP A 48 4.91 8.62 21.60
N PRO A 49 4.36 9.85 21.51
CA PRO A 49 3.61 10.30 20.33
C PRO A 49 4.51 10.58 19.11
N SER A 50 5.84 10.57 19.26
CA SER A 50 6.77 10.68 18.13
C SER A 50 6.91 9.37 17.34
N LYS A 51 6.26 8.30 17.80
CA LYS A 51 6.33 6.96 17.23
C LYS A 51 4.97 6.38 16.93
N VAL A 52 4.94 5.45 15.97
CA VAL A 52 3.83 4.53 15.75
C VAL A 52 4.37 3.12 15.54
N TYR A 53 3.55 2.11 15.83
CA TYR A 53 3.81 0.75 15.39
C TYR A 53 3.28 0.55 13.97
N MET A 54 4.12 0.03 13.08
CA MET A 54 3.74 -0.38 11.74
C MET A 54 3.68 -1.90 11.66
N ALA A 55 2.51 -2.46 11.36
CA ALA A 55 2.34 -3.89 11.12
C ALA A 55 2.88 -4.30 9.75
N LEU A 56 3.32 -5.55 9.64
CA LEU A 56 3.74 -6.16 8.38
C LEU A 56 2.62 -6.12 7.32
N GLU A 57 1.35 -6.15 7.74
CA GLU A 57 0.20 -5.94 6.85
C GLU A 57 0.29 -4.61 6.10
N ALA A 58 0.65 -3.51 6.76
CA ALA A 58 0.81 -2.21 6.12
C ALA A 58 1.83 -2.25 4.99
N THR A 59 2.94 -2.97 5.19
CA THR A 59 3.97 -3.14 4.16
C THR A 59 3.42 -3.86 2.92
N PHE A 60 2.64 -4.92 3.10
CA PHE A 60 2.02 -5.64 1.98
C PHE A 60 0.95 -4.82 1.28
N LEU A 61 0.10 -4.11 2.03
CA LEU A 61 -0.90 -3.20 1.47
C LEU A 61 -0.24 -2.10 0.63
N HIS A 62 0.82 -1.46 1.13
CA HIS A 62 1.57 -0.48 0.33
C HIS A 62 2.13 -1.07 -0.95
N ARG A 63 2.77 -2.25 -0.90
CA ARG A 63 3.28 -2.89 -2.11
C ARG A 63 2.18 -3.18 -3.12
N TYR A 64 1.03 -3.63 -2.63
CA TYR A 64 -0.14 -3.85 -3.46
C TYR A 64 -0.65 -2.54 -4.09
N TYR A 65 -0.79 -1.47 -3.32
CA TYR A 65 -1.28 -0.19 -3.82
C TYR A 65 -0.31 0.51 -4.76
N GLU A 66 1.00 0.41 -4.55
CA GLU A 66 2.02 0.87 -5.51
C GLU A 66 1.88 0.14 -6.85
N TYR A 67 1.66 -1.18 -6.80
CA TYR A 67 1.44 -1.98 -8.00
C TYR A 67 0.18 -1.53 -8.76
N ILE A 68 -0.93 -1.32 -8.05
CA ILE A 68 -2.17 -0.79 -8.61
C ILE A 68 -1.96 0.58 -9.27
N ALA A 69 -1.31 1.52 -8.57
CA ALA A 69 -1.03 2.86 -9.09
C ALA A 69 -0.18 2.81 -10.37
N HIS A 70 0.84 1.94 -10.42
CA HIS A 70 1.66 1.76 -11.61
C HIS A 70 0.89 1.13 -12.78
N LEU A 71 -0.04 0.21 -12.53
CA LEU A 71 -0.90 -0.33 -13.60
C LEU A 71 -1.79 0.75 -14.21
N TYR A 72 -2.37 1.64 -13.39
CA TYR A 72 -3.12 2.79 -13.91
C TYR A 72 -2.25 3.71 -14.78
N ASN A 73 -1.02 4.01 -14.34
CA ASN A 73 -0.08 4.80 -15.15
C ASN A 73 0.22 4.15 -16.50
N ILE A 74 0.47 2.83 -16.52
CA ILE A 74 0.68 2.07 -17.75
C ILE A 74 -0.56 2.12 -18.65
N HIS A 75 -1.76 2.03 -18.09
CA HIS A 75 -3.01 2.16 -18.84
C HIS A 75 -3.21 3.56 -19.41
N GLY A 76 -2.87 4.61 -18.67
CA GLY A 76 -2.85 5.99 -19.18
C GLY A 76 -1.94 6.14 -20.39
N LEU A 77 -0.72 5.61 -20.31
CA LEU A 77 0.22 5.61 -21.43
C LEU A 77 -0.29 4.81 -22.64
N LYS A 78 -0.86 3.62 -22.41
CA LYS A 78 -1.46 2.82 -23.48
C LYS A 78 -2.57 3.58 -24.20
N LYS A 79 -3.50 4.17 -23.46
CA LYS A 79 -4.59 4.97 -24.03
C LYS A 79 -4.06 6.15 -24.85
N ALA A 80 -3.01 6.84 -24.36
CA ALA A 80 -2.36 7.93 -25.10
C ALA A 80 -1.75 7.48 -26.44
N HIS A 81 -1.41 6.19 -26.58
CA HIS A 81 -0.92 5.58 -27.82
C HIS A 81 -2.02 4.86 -28.64
N GLY A 82 -3.30 5.00 -28.28
CA GLY A 82 -4.40 4.31 -28.97
C GLY A 82 -4.43 2.80 -28.71
N LEU A 83 -3.82 2.34 -27.62
CA LEU A 83 -3.83 0.95 -27.18
C LEU A 83 -4.82 0.74 -26.04
N GLU A 84 -5.47 -0.41 -26.03
CA GLU A 84 -6.40 -0.78 -24.96
C GLU A 84 -5.66 -1.30 -23.71
N PRO A 85 -6.17 -0.99 -22.49
CA PRO A 85 -5.81 -1.68 -21.26
C PRO A 85 -5.97 -3.20 -21.40
N ALA A 86 -5.07 -3.96 -20.75
CA ALA A 86 -5.09 -5.42 -20.86
C ALA A 86 -5.89 -6.11 -19.74
N VAL A 87 -6.10 -5.40 -18.62
CA VAL A 87 -6.74 -5.92 -17.41
C VAL A 87 -7.58 -4.83 -16.76
N GLU A 88 -8.61 -5.23 -16.04
CA GLU A 88 -9.29 -4.33 -15.11
C GLU A 88 -8.42 -4.16 -13.87
N VAL A 89 -8.28 -2.92 -13.40
CA VAL A 89 -7.49 -2.57 -12.21
C VAL A 89 -8.46 -2.11 -11.12
N PRO A 90 -8.41 -2.71 -9.91
CA PRO A 90 -9.20 -2.27 -8.77
C PRO A 90 -9.01 -0.78 -8.43
N PHE A 91 -10.11 -0.10 -8.12
CA PHE A 91 -10.10 1.30 -7.67
C PHE A 91 -9.95 1.37 -6.14
N GLU A 92 -8.71 1.25 -5.66
CA GLU A 92 -8.42 1.21 -4.22
C GLU A 92 -7.03 1.76 -3.88
N GLY A 93 -6.72 1.79 -2.58
CA GLY A 93 -5.44 2.28 -2.08
C GLY A 93 -5.20 3.74 -2.43
N TYR A 94 -3.97 4.05 -2.84
CA TYR A 94 -3.56 5.39 -3.26
C TYR A 94 -4.46 5.98 -4.35
N TRP A 95 -4.85 5.16 -5.32
CA TRP A 95 -5.65 5.62 -6.46
C TRP A 95 -7.07 6.05 -6.06
N ALA A 96 -7.57 5.57 -4.92
CA ALA A 96 -8.87 5.95 -4.37
C ALA A 96 -8.82 7.19 -3.46
N LEU A 97 -7.63 7.73 -3.15
CA LEU A 97 -7.51 8.88 -2.26
C LEU A 97 -8.06 10.18 -2.86
N PRO A 98 -8.73 11.01 -2.05
CA PRO A 98 -9.00 12.40 -2.42
C PRO A 98 -7.67 13.13 -2.67
N GLY A 99 -7.52 13.72 -3.87
CA GLY A 99 -6.31 14.48 -4.24
C GLY A 99 -5.19 13.66 -4.89
N TRP A 100 -5.33 12.35 -5.06
CA TRP A 100 -4.41 11.60 -5.92
C TRP A 100 -4.49 12.11 -7.35
N ASP A 101 -3.34 12.47 -7.93
CA ASP A 101 -3.27 12.91 -9.33
C ASP A 101 -3.51 11.71 -10.26
N ARG A 102 -4.64 11.75 -10.96
CA ARG A 102 -5.01 10.72 -11.95
C ARG A 102 -4.66 11.14 -13.37
N SER A 103 -4.21 12.38 -13.56
CA SER A 103 -3.83 12.97 -14.84
C SER A 103 -4.85 12.70 -15.96
N GLU A 104 -6.13 12.62 -15.61
CA GLU A 104 -7.22 12.58 -16.57
C GLU A 104 -7.49 14.01 -17.07
N PRO A 105 -7.71 14.23 -18.37
CA PRO A 105 -8.17 15.52 -18.89
C PRO A 105 -9.61 15.84 -18.47
#